data_AF-A0A538K5Z5-F1
#
_entry.id   AF-A0A538K5Z5-F1
#
_cell.length_a   1.000
_cell.length_b   1.000
_cell.length_c   1.000
_cell.angle_alpha   90.00
_cell.angle_beta   90.00
_cell.angle_gamma   90.00
#
_symmetry.space_group_name_H-M   'P 1'
#
loop_
_entity.id
_entity.type
_entity.pdbx_description
1 polymer ?
#
loop_
_entity_poly.entity_id
_entity_poly.type
_entity_poly.pdbx_seq_one_letter_code
_entity_poly.pdbx_strand_id
1 'polypeptide(L)' 'MFPAVLILPEGEDVGLRYYGLPHGYELGSLIGAVLEAGKRESSLSPESLERLGALEQDLAIDVFVTPT' A
#
# COMPACT_ATOMS: atom_id res chain seq x y z
N MET A 1 19.05 -0.57 9.56
CA MET A 1 18.43 0.34 8.60
C MET A 1 18.30 -0.42 7.29
N PHE A 2 17.08 -0.64 6.83
CA PHE A 2 16.82 -1.29 5.54
C PHE A 2 16.47 -0.21 4.51
N PRO A 3 16.81 -0.38 3.23
CA PRO A 3 16.27 0.50 2.19
C PRO A 3 14.74 0.38 2.17
N ALA A 4 14.08 1.48 1.85
CA ALA A 4 12.63 1.52 1.73
C ALA A 4 12.23 2.27 0.48
N VAL A 5 11.15 1.82 -0.14
CA VAL A 5 10.45 2.51 -1.23
C VAL A 5 9.13 3.04 -0.69
N LEU A 6 8.91 4.33 -0.84
CA LEU A 6 7.66 5.00 -0.49
C LEU A 6 6.86 5.28 -1.77
N ILE A 7 5.54 5.13 -1.69
CA ILE A 7 4.64 5.54 -2.75
C ILE A 7 3.96 6.83 -2.32
N LEU A 8 4.23 7.91 -3.08
CA LEU A 8 3.82 9.27 -2.74
C LEU A 8 2.90 9.84 -3.83
N PRO A 9 1.58 9.55 -3.82
CA PRO A 9 0.65 10.17 -4.75
C PRO A 9 0.71 11.69 -4.60
N GLU A 10 1.00 12.40 -5.70
CA GLU A 10 1.15 13.86 -5.73
C GLU A 10 2.16 14.43 -4.70
N GLY A 11 3.10 13.60 -4.23
CA GLY A 11 4.09 14.00 -3.22
C GLY A 11 3.60 13.89 -1.76
N GLU A 12 2.38 13.40 -1.52
CA GLU A 12 1.84 13.19 -0.18
C GLU A 12 2.23 11.82 0.39
N ASP A 13 2.61 11.78 1.68
CA ASP A 13 2.89 10.53 2.38
C ASP A 13 1.60 9.93 2.95
N VAL A 14 1.10 8.90 2.27
CA VAL A 14 -0.13 8.18 2.63
C VAL A 14 0.13 6.96 3.52
N GLY A 15 1.33 6.82 4.09
CA GLY A 15 1.66 5.70 4.98
C GLY A 15 2.18 4.43 4.28
N LEU A 16 2.17 4.36 2.95
CA LEU A 16 2.51 3.13 2.21
C LEU A 16 4.02 2.96 1.96
N ARG A 17 4.59 1.86 2.48
CA ARG A 17 6.04 1.61 2.50
C ARG A 17 6.36 0.15 2.19
N TYR A 18 7.34 -0.06 1.30
CA TYR A 18 7.99 -1.36 1.10
C TYR A 18 9.39 -1.33 1.68
N TYR A 19 9.67 -2.20 2.64
CA TYR A 19 11.00 -2.34 3.23
C TYR A 19 11.76 -3.51 2.62
N GLY A 20 13.03 -3.30 2.26
CA GLY A 20 13.87 -4.29 1.61
C GLY A 20 13.81 -4.22 0.09
N LEU A 21 14.04 -5.37 -0.58
CA LEU A 21 14.10 -5.47 -2.03
C LEU A 21 12.79 -6.07 -2.57
N PRO A 22 11.92 -5.29 -3.22
CA PRO A 22 10.67 -5.79 -3.82
C PRO A 22 10.96 -6.50 -5.15
N HIS A 23 11.50 -7.71 -5.09
CA HIS A 23 11.78 -8.55 -6.27
C HIS A 23 10.90 -9.79 -6.33
N GLY A 24 11.01 -10.55 -7.43
CA GLY A 24 10.25 -11.79 -7.62
C GLY A 24 8.75 -11.52 -7.69
N TYR A 25 7.95 -12.32 -7.00
CA TYR A 25 6.49 -12.18 -6.98
C TYR A 25 6.02 -10.83 -6.41
N GLU A 26 6.79 -10.21 -5.52
CA GLU A 26 6.43 -8.94 -4.89
C GLU A 26 6.63 -7.72 -5.78
N LEU A 27 7.32 -7.86 -6.91
CA LEU A 27 7.39 -6.78 -7.89
C LEU A 27 5.99 -6.45 -8.44
N GLY A 28 5.12 -7.45 -8.60
CA GLY A 28 3.74 -7.26 -9.03
C GLY A 28 2.93 -6.43 -8.02
N SER A 29 3.09 -6.73 -6.73
CA SER A 29 2.47 -5.98 -5.63
C SER A 29 2.87 -4.51 -5.65
N LEU A 30 4.16 -4.21 -5.83
CA LEU A 30 4.67 -2.84 -5.92
C LEU A 30 4.06 -2.09 -7.13
N ILE A 31 4.02 -2.72 -8.30
CA ILE A 31 3.40 -2.11 -9.50
C ILE A 31 1.92 -1.84 -9.24
N GLY A 32 1.19 -2.80 -8.67
CA GLY A 32 -0.21 -2.64 -8.31
C GLY A 32 -0.44 -1.46 -7.37
N ALA A 33 0.41 -1.30 -6.36
CA ALA A 33 0.34 -0.19 -5.43
C ALA A 33 0.55 1.19 -6.11
N VAL A 34 1.51 1.30 -7.04
CA VAL A 34 1.70 2.53 -7.82
C VAL A 34 0.49 2.84 -8.70
N LEU A 35 -0.09 1.82 -9.33
CA LEU A 35 -1.29 1.97 -10.16
C LEU A 35 -2.50 2.42 -9.33
N GLU A 36 -2.73 1.81 -8.16
CA GLU A 36 -3.82 2.21 -7.27
C GLU A 36 -3.63 3.63 -6.73
N ALA A 37 -2.42 4.00 -6.30
CA ALA A 37 -2.12 5.34 -5.81
C ALA A 37 -2.32 6.43 -6.89
N GLY A 38 -2.19 6.08 -8.18
CA GLY A 38 -2.44 6.98 -9.29
C GLY A 38 -3.92 7.13 -9.70
N LYS A 39 -4.84 6.36 -9.11
CA LYS A 39 -6.27 6.44 -9.44
C LYS A 39 -6.97 7.56 -8.68
N ARG A 40 -7.98 8.16 -9.32
CA ARG A 40 -8.91 9.09 -8.67
C ARG A 40 -10.00 8.39 -7.85
N GLU A 41 -10.34 7.17 -8.24
CA GLU A 41 -11.41 6.37 -7.62
C GLU A 41 -10.84 5.06 -7.08
N SER A 42 -11.30 4.65 -5.90
CA SER A 42 -10.88 3.40 -5.27
C SER A 42 -11.42 2.19 -6.04
N SER A 43 -10.62 1.13 -6.11
CA SER A 43 -11.04 -0.18 -6.64
C SER A 43 -11.83 -1.03 -5.62
N LEU A 44 -11.98 -0.55 -4.39
CA LEU A 44 -12.72 -1.24 -3.33
C LEU A 44 -14.24 -1.16 -3.54
N SER A 45 -14.96 -2.15 -3.02
CA SER A 45 -16.42 -2.11 -3.02
C SER A 45 -16.95 -1.01 -2.09
N PRO A 46 -18.17 -0.50 -2.32
CA PRO A 46 -18.79 0.47 -1.42
C PRO A 46 -18.88 -0.01 0.03
N GLU A 47 -19.18 -1.30 0.24
CA GLU A 47 -19.25 -1.92 1.57
C GLU A 47 -17.87 -1.89 2.28
N SER A 48 -16.79 -2.16 1.55
CA SER A 48 -15.44 -2.07 2.09
C SER A 48 -15.08 -0.63 2.48
N LEU A 49 -15.43 0.35 1.65
CA LEU A 49 -15.18 1.76 1.94
C LEU A 49 -15.97 2.24 3.16
N GLU A 50 -17.25 1.83 3.29
CA GLU A 50 -18.07 2.14 4.46
C GLU A 50 -17.46 1.58 5.75
N ARG A 51 -16.99 0.32 5.72
CA ARG A 51 -16.30 -0.29 6.86
C ARG A 51 -15.00 0.40 7.22
N LEU A 52 -14.19 0.78 6.22
CA LEU A 52 -12.93 1.49 6.45
C LEU A 52 -13.17 2.90 7.03
N GLY A 53 -14.23 3.58 6.59
CA GLY A 53 -14.63 4.89 7.13
C GLY A 53 -15.16 4.86 8.57
N ALA A 54 -15.52 3.68 9.08
CA ALA A 54 -16.00 3.49 10.45
C ALA A 54 -14.89 3.13 11.45
N LEU A 55 -13.62 3.11 11.03
CA LEU A 55 -12.49 2.85 11.92
C LEU A 55 -12.30 4.03 12.90
N GLU A 56 -12.34 3.74 14.20
CA GLU A 56 -12.22 4.75 15.27
C GLU A 56 -10.77 4.92 15.79
N GLN A 57 -9.85 4.06 15.33
CA GLN A 57 -8.47 4.03 15.78
C GLN A 57 -7.52 3.84 14.60
N ASP A 58 -6.32 4.42 14.72
CA ASP A 58 -5.26 4.24 13.74
C ASP A 58 -4.87 2.76 13.64
N LEU A 59 -4.76 2.27 12.40
CA LEU A 59 -4.42 0.88 12.11
C LEU A 59 -3.05 0.82 11.41
N ALA A 60 -2.11 0.11 12.03
CA ALA A 60 -0.86 -0.27 11.39
C ALA A 60 -0.98 -1.70 10.84
N ILE A 61 -0.67 -1.88 9.55
CA ILE A 61 -0.67 -3.19 8.89
C ILE A 61 0.76 -3.49 8.44
N ASP A 62 1.38 -4.48 9.08
CA ASP A 62 2.68 -5.00 8.70
C ASP A 62 2.53 -6.37 8.04
N VAL A 63 3.02 -6.48 6.80
CA VAL A 63 2.99 -7.73 6.03
C VAL A 63 4.42 -8.22 5.84
N PHE A 64 4.72 -9.41 6.38
CA PHE A 64 6.04 -10.03 6.26
C PHE A 64 6.01 -11.08 5.15
N VAL A 65 6.85 -10.89 4.15
CA VAL A 65 6.99 -11.79 3.00
C VAL A 65 8.44 -12.24 2.85
N THR A 66 8.63 -13.46 2.36
CA THR A 66 9.95 -13.96 1.96
C THR A 66 10.03 -13.93 0.44
N PRO A 67 11.10 -13.39 -0.16
CA PRO A 67 11.36 -13.63 -1.56
C PRO A 67 11.57 -15.14 -1.75
N THR A 68 10.75 -15.74 -2.60
CA THR A 68 10.81 -17.18 -2.94
C THR A 68 12.15 -17.56 -3.53
#